data_AF-A0A533ZKR6-F1
#
_entry.id   AF-A0A533ZKR6-F1
#
_cell.length_a   1.000
_cell.length_b   1.000
_cell.length_c   1.000
_cell.angle_alpha   90.00
_cell.angle_beta   90.00
_cell.angle_gamma   90.00
#
_symmetry.space_group_name_H-M   'P 1'
#
loop_
_entity.id
_entity.type
_entity.pdbx_description
1 polymer ?
#
loop_
_entity_poly.entity_id
_entity_poly.type
_entity_poly.pdbx_seq_one_letter_code
_entity_poly.pdbx_strand_id
1 'polypeptide(L)'
;MPLDFERPIAPAVAKFLGFLDGTHTVSEVRTVATASGRDLERHLGRLMDLLTKHDCLAVSARASVRSRWLEATSDRDIVHLGHAALLYRQRDSFFLFDPWLMPWFAESAVPSLWGSLLPRPAAIFLTHDHDDHVDPRTLLHLPKDVPVVVPSRKNRRALYFDYLALLRELGFTQVIELAHGDSWKFDGGEVVSVPFFGEDPCDIEMPRNCYLIVDRGRNTLVHVDSGPTNSGKSAVKEGVIDELVRRHGPIATLFASQQQLLEVRTYAAHACLSHPGRWLESGENGHLTNSYLTQLAASAKARLFVSYATGGADWYPDHLSFMFSQRNPARTALLTANWEPPEQLKEKLAPSGCRYHYSHALDTFRPTPDGGTKVVPATDSLDPLQLYRLDHGDPPFMRQATPPGRT
;
A
#
# COMPACT_ATOMS: atom_id res chain seq x y z
N MET A 1 21.34 17.72 18.72
CA MET A 1 22.09 16.52 18.30
C MET A 1 21.11 15.50 17.77
N PRO A 2 21.38 14.86 16.62
CA PRO A 2 20.64 13.68 16.19
C PRO A 2 20.63 12.62 17.30
N LEU A 3 19.59 11.80 17.33
CA LEU A 3 19.47 10.68 18.26
C LEU A 3 20.15 9.47 17.61
N ASP A 4 21.24 9.00 18.18
CA ASP A 4 22.00 7.88 17.61
C ASP A 4 21.28 6.55 17.89
N PHE A 5 21.04 5.76 16.84
CA PHE A 5 20.47 4.41 16.92
C PHE A 5 21.56 3.33 16.98
N GLU A 6 22.71 3.61 17.61
CA GLU A 6 23.80 2.66 17.74
C GLU A 6 23.51 1.67 18.88
N ARG A 7 22.98 0.48 18.52
CA ARG A 7 22.65 -0.76 19.31
C ARG A 7 21.23 -1.23 18.93
N PRO A 8 20.78 -2.47 19.26
CA PRO A 8 19.45 -2.97 18.84
C PRO A 8 18.31 -2.31 19.65
N ILE A 9 18.28 -0.98 19.66
CA ILE A 9 17.20 -0.16 20.20
C ILE A 9 16.10 0.04 19.15
N ALA A 10 16.39 -0.24 17.87
CA ALA A 10 15.46 -0.04 16.76
C ALA A 10 14.11 -0.76 16.98
N PRO A 11 14.05 -2.05 17.41
CA PRO A 11 12.77 -2.68 17.74
C PRO A 11 12.00 -1.99 18.87
N ALA A 12 12.70 -1.51 19.91
CA ALA A 12 12.07 -0.81 21.03
C ALA A 12 11.54 0.57 20.62
N VAL A 13 12.30 1.30 19.80
CA VAL A 13 11.88 2.57 19.20
C VAL A 13 10.70 2.35 18.28
N ALA A 14 10.73 1.34 17.43
CA ALA A 14 9.66 1.02 16.50
C ALA A 14 8.38 0.60 17.23
N LYS A 15 8.51 -0.14 18.34
CA LYS A 15 7.39 -0.42 19.25
C LYS A 15 6.85 0.87 19.85
N PHE A 16 7.70 1.74 20.37
CA PHE A 16 7.28 3.03 20.93
C PHE A 16 6.56 3.91 19.90
N LEU A 17 7.13 4.08 18.70
CA LEU A 17 6.51 4.84 17.61
C LEU A 17 5.18 4.23 17.15
N GLY A 18 5.08 2.90 17.09
CA GLY A 18 3.84 2.20 16.77
C GLY A 18 2.73 2.33 17.82
N PHE A 19 3.06 2.80 19.04
CA PHE A 19 2.09 3.17 20.09
C PHE A 19 1.63 4.63 19.98
N LEU A 20 2.25 5.44 19.12
CA LEU A 20 1.86 6.83 18.87
C LEU A 20 0.83 6.91 17.74
N ASP A 21 -0.18 6.04 17.78
CA ASP A 21 -1.24 5.92 16.76
C ASP A 21 -2.50 6.73 17.06
N GLY A 22 -2.50 7.50 18.16
CA GLY A 22 -3.64 8.32 18.59
C GLY A 22 -4.71 7.57 19.40
N THR A 23 -4.52 6.28 19.68
CA THR A 23 -5.49 5.46 20.43
C THR A 23 -5.08 5.17 21.87
N HIS A 24 -3.88 5.61 22.28
CA HIS A 24 -3.31 5.36 23.59
C HIS A 24 -3.23 6.63 24.45
N THR A 25 -3.44 6.46 25.75
CA THR A 25 -3.26 7.54 26.73
C THR A 25 -1.78 7.82 26.98
N VAL A 26 -1.47 9.04 27.42
CA VAL A 26 -0.09 9.43 27.82
C VAL A 26 0.48 8.50 28.91
N SER A 27 -0.38 8.01 29.81
CA SER A 27 0.02 7.07 30.87
C SER A 27 0.43 5.71 30.32
N GLU A 28 -0.28 5.20 29.30
CA GLU A 28 0.07 3.94 28.64
C GLU A 28 1.37 4.08 27.86
N VAL A 29 1.54 5.16 27.11
CA VAL A 29 2.80 5.45 26.38
C VAL A 29 3.98 5.53 27.36
N ARG A 30 3.80 6.20 28.51
CA ARG A 30 4.83 6.22 29.57
C ARG A 30 5.12 4.84 30.13
N THR A 31 4.09 4.03 30.35
CA THR A 31 4.24 2.65 30.84
C THR A 31 5.06 1.80 29.88
N VAL A 32 4.85 1.93 28.57
CA VAL A 32 5.66 1.25 27.55
C VAL A 32 7.13 1.67 27.61
N ALA A 33 7.40 2.97 27.78
CA ALA A 33 8.77 3.47 27.92
C ALA A 33 9.46 2.93 29.18
N THR A 34 8.81 2.98 30.35
CA THR A 34 9.36 2.49 31.62
C THR A 34 9.54 0.97 31.61
N ALA A 35 8.62 0.22 31.01
CA ALA A 35 8.71 -1.25 30.88
C ALA A 35 9.88 -1.70 29.99
N SER A 36 10.47 -0.80 29.20
CA SER A 36 11.62 -1.10 28.33
C SER A 36 12.96 -1.14 29.08
N GLY A 37 12.98 -0.79 30.38
CA GLY A 37 14.19 -0.76 31.21
C GLY A 37 14.92 0.58 31.18
N ARG A 38 15.68 0.88 32.25
CA ARG A 38 16.19 2.24 32.55
C ARG A 38 16.99 2.91 31.42
N ASP A 39 17.81 2.14 30.70
CA ASP A 39 18.62 2.69 29.62
C ASP A 39 17.78 3.02 28.40
N LEU A 40 16.87 2.14 27.99
CA LEU A 40 15.95 2.38 26.88
C LEU A 40 14.93 3.48 27.21
N GLU A 41 14.41 3.51 28.44
CA GLU A 41 13.50 4.56 28.91
C GLU A 41 14.11 5.96 28.71
N ARG A 42 15.41 6.13 29.00
CA ARG A 42 16.11 7.40 28.78
C ARG A 42 16.18 7.79 27.30
N HIS A 43 16.42 6.82 26.41
CA HIS A 43 16.47 7.06 24.97
C HIS A 43 15.08 7.40 24.42
N LEU A 44 14.05 6.65 24.82
CA LEU A 44 12.66 6.90 24.44
C LEU A 44 12.15 8.24 25.00
N GLY A 45 12.54 8.62 26.21
CA GLY A 45 12.26 9.94 26.78
C GLY A 45 12.87 11.06 25.92
N ARG A 46 14.14 10.93 25.52
CA ARG A 46 14.79 11.92 24.62
C ARG A 46 14.11 11.97 23.24
N LEU A 47 13.65 10.84 22.71
CA LEU A 47 12.87 10.80 21.48
C LEU A 47 11.54 11.55 21.64
N MET A 48 10.81 11.31 22.73
CA MET A 48 9.56 11.99 23.05
C MET A 48 9.77 13.51 23.19
N ASP A 49 10.86 13.94 23.83
CA ASP A 49 11.21 15.35 23.96
C ASP A 49 11.49 15.99 22.59
N LEU A 50 12.18 15.28 21.69
CA LEU A 50 12.43 15.74 20.32
C LEU A 50 11.13 15.86 19.53
N LEU A 51 10.29 14.83 19.56
CA LEU A 51 9.00 14.85 18.87
C LEU A 51 8.10 15.98 19.39
N THR A 52 8.10 16.23 20.70
CA THR A 52 7.37 17.34 21.32
C THR A 52 7.94 18.70 20.89
N LYS A 53 9.27 18.86 20.96
CA LYS A 53 9.97 20.10 20.61
C LYS A 53 9.76 20.50 19.15
N HIS A 54 9.58 19.53 18.27
CA HIS A 54 9.40 19.72 16.83
C HIS A 54 7.93 19.63 16.39
N ASP A 55 6.97 19.77 17.32
CA ASP A 55 5.53 19.76 17.04
C ASP A 55 5.05 18.52 16.25
N CYS A 56 5.73 17.38 16.43
CA CYS A 56 5.41 16.10 15.79
C CYS A 56 4.42 15.25 16.62
N LEU A 57 3.93 15.78 17.75
CA LEU A 57 2.95 15.14 18.61
C LEU A 57 1.80 16.07 18.91
N ALA A 58 0.60 15.51 18.90
CA ALA A 58 -0.61 16.18 19.35
C ALA A 58 -1.32 15.30 20.37
N VAL A 59 -1.86 15.92 21.42
CA VAL A 59 -2.70 15.24 22.42
C VAL A 59 -4.15 15.61 22.16
N SER A 60 -5.05 14.65 22.32
CA SER A 60 -6.49 14.90 22.31
C SER A 60 -7.16 14.21 23.50
N ALA A 61 -8.31 14.75 23.91
CA ALA A 61 -9.20 14.13 24.89
C ALA A 61 -10.09 13.03 24.27
N ARG A 62 -10.04 12.86 22.94
CA ARG A 62 -10.85 11.92 22.16
C ARG A 62 -10.01 11.24 21.08
N ALA A 63 -10.47 10.08 20.64
CA ALA A 63 -9.90 9.32 19.54
C ALA A 63 -11.03 8.91 18.58
N SER A 64 -11.38 9.81 17.67
CA SER A 64 -12.59 9.70 16.83
C SER A 64 -12.30 9.15 15.43
N VAL A 65 -11.03 9.10 15.02
CA VAL A 65 -10.59 8.64 13.69
C VAL A 65 -11.21 7.30 13.31
N ARG A 66 -11.12 6.28 14.17
CA ARG A 66 -11.68 4.95 13.88
C ARG A 66 -13.19 5.01 13.62
N SER A 67 -13.94 5.68 14.49
CA SER A 67 -15.39 5.83 14.34
C SER A 67 -15.74 6.53 13.03
N ARG A 68 -15.00 7.57 12.65
CA ARG A 68 -15.17 8.24 11.36
C ARG A 68 -15.00 7.29 10.18
N TRP A 69 -13.96 6.45 10.20
CA TRP A 69 -13.73 5.45 9.17
C TRP A 69 -14.88 4.43 9.10
N LEU A 70 -15.41 3.99 10.24
CA LEU A 70 -16.58 3.10 10.28
C LEU A 70 -17.84 3.75 9.70
N GLU A 71 -18.06 5.04 9.94
CA GLU A 71 -19.20 5.80 9.41
C GLU A 71 -19.10 6.12 7.92
N ALA A 72 -17.89 6.46 7.45
CA ALA A 72 -17.65 6.86 6.06
C ALA A 72 -17.62 5.67 5.09
N THR A 73 -17.28 4.48 5.59
CA THR A 73 -17.17 3.26 4.79
C THR A 73 -18.31 2.29 5.08
N SER A 74 -18.55 1.36 4.17
CA SER A 74 -19.46 0.23 4.34
C SER A 74 -18.69 -1.08 4.29
N ASP A 75 -19.26 -2.13 4.88
CA ASP A 75 -18.67 -3.46 4.85
C ASP A 75 -18.34 -3.90 3.41
N ARG A 76 -17.11 -4.39 3.22
CA ARG A 76 -16.47 -4.78 1.94
C ARG A 76 -16.08 -3.64 1.00
N ASP A 77 -16.14 -2.39 1.47
CA ASP A 77 -15.52 -1.27 0.75
C ASP A 77 -13.99 -1.45 0.67
N ILE A 78 -13.39 -1.01 -0.44
CA ILE A 78 -11.96 -0.74 -0.54
C ILE A 78 -11.77 0.75 -0.68
N VAL A 79 -10.89 1.34 0.12
CA VAL A 79 -10.46 2.73 -0.04
C VAL A 79 -9.04 2.74 -0.56
N HIS A 80 -8.82 3.41 -1.70
CA HIS A 80 -7.48 3.63 -2.22
C HIS A 80 -6.82 4.78 -1.45
N LEU A 81 -5.71 4.52 -0.76
CA LEU A 81 -5.01 5.51 0.06
C LEU A 81 -3.96 6.30 -0.73
N GLY A 82 -3.56 5.77 -1.89
CA GLY A 82 -2.56 6.33 -2.79
C GLY A 82 -1.60 5.24 -3.29
N HIS A 83 -1.12 5.37 -4.52
CA HIS A 83 -0.22 4.39 -5.15
C HIS A 83 -0.78 2.96 -5.09
N ALA A 84 -0.12 2.03 -4.41
CA ALA A 84 -0.58 0.65 -4.20
C ALA A 84 -1.30 0.46 -2.86
N ALA A 85 -1.34 1.49 -2.00
CA ALA A 85 -1.88 1.38 -0.66
C ALA A 85 -3.41 1.29 -0.69
N LEU A 86 -3.96 0.17 -0.22
CA LEU A 86 -5.41 -0.07 -0.13
C LEU A 86 -5.82 -0.39 1.30
N LEU A 87 -6.99 0.12 1.70
CA LEU A 87 -7.65 -0.25 2.96
C LEU A 87 -8.95 -1.01 2.66
N TYR A 88 -8.99 -2.28 3.01
CA TYR A 88 -10.18 -3.11 2.87
C TYR A 88 -11.00 -3.13 4.16
N ARG A 89 -12.30 -2.84 4.05
CA ARG A 89 -13.25 -2.86 5.16
C ARG A 89 -13.87 -4.25 5.31
N GLN A 90 -13.63 -4.94 6.42
CA GLN A 90 -14.27 -6.21 6.74
C GLN A 90 -15.05 -6.08 8.05
N ARG A 91 -16.38 -6.14 8.01
CA ARG A 91 -17.29 -5.98 9.17
C ARG A 91 -17.00 -4.81 10.08
N ASP A 92 -16.13 -4.93 11.10
CA ASP A 92 -15.61 -3.87 12.00
C ASP A 92 -14.07 -3.78 12.01
N SER A 93 -13.40 -4.61 11.22
CA SER A 93 -11.97 -4.66 10.99
C SER A 93 -11.56 -3.97 9.67
N PHE A 94 -10.25 -3.74 9.55
CA PHE A 94 -9.62 -3.16 8.37
C PHE A 94 -8.36 -3.95 8.01
N PHE A 95 -8.15 -4.23 6.74
CA PHE A 95 -6.91 -4.83 6.23
C PHE A 95 -6.16 -3.81 5.38
N LEU A 96 -4.85 -3.71 5.58
CA LEU A 96 -4.01 -2.71 4.92
C LEU A 96 -3.06 -3.42 3.95
N PHE A 97 -3.09 -3.02 2.68
CA PHE A 97 -2.23 -3.59 1.63
C PHE A 97 -1.21 -2.54 1.21
N ASP A 98 0.06 -2.95 1.04
CA ASP A 98 1.19 -2.15 0.56
C ASP A 98 1.21 -0.70 1.07
N PRO A 99 1.23 -0.47 2.40
CA PRO A 99 1.15 0.87 2.93
C PRO A 99 2.42 1.68 2.62
N TRP A 100 2.24 2.74 1.85
CA TRP A 100 3.25 3.77 1.62
C TRP A 100 2.68 5.13 2.03
N LEU A 101 2.92 5.53 3.27
CA LEU A 101 2.39 6.75 3.86
C LEU A 101 3.48 7.80 3.97
N MET A 102 3.07 9.06 4.06
CA MET A 102 4.02 10.17 4.14
C MET A 102 3.62 11.13 5.26
N PRO A 103 4.55 11.62 6.08
CA PRO A 103 4.26 12.71 7.01
C PRO A 103 3.85 13.98 6.26
N TRP A 104 3.03 14.83 6.90
CA TRP A 104 2.60 16.09 6.30
C TRP A 104 3.80 16.96 5.96
N PHE A 105 3.77 17.59 4.78
CA PHE A 105 4.78 18.54 4.34
C PHE A 105 6.21 18.01 4.19
N ALA A 106 6.39 16.68 4.19
CA ALA A 106 7.69 16.09 3.89
C ALA A 106 8.12 16.37 2.44
N GLU A 107 7.22 16.14 1.47
CA GLU A 107 7.52 16.26 0.03
C GLU A 107 6.42 17.00 -0.77
N SER A 108 5.37 17.48 -0.10
CA SER A 108 4.25 18.18 -0.75
C SER A 108 3.62 19.21 0.16
N ALA A 109 3.09 20.30 -0.42
CA ALA A 109 2.42 21.36 0.32
C ALA A 109 0.99 21.01 0.78
N VAL A 110 0.50 19.80 0.50
CA VAL A 110 -0.83 19.34 0.93
C VAL A 110 -0.73 18.30 2.05
N PRO A 111 -1.66 18.31 3.03
CA PRO A 111 -1.78 17.27 4.04
C PRO A 111 -1.94 15.86 3.42
N SER A 112 -1.29 14.87 4.02
CA SER A 112 -1.27 13.47 3.59
C SER A 112 -1.92 12.54 4.62
N LEU A 113 -2.34 11.35 4.21
CA LEU A 113 -2.66 10.31 5.19
C LEU A 113 -1.40 9.89 5.95
N TRP A 114 -1.55 9.70 7.27
CA TRP A 114 -0.53 9.17 8.16
C TRP A 114 -1.11 8.09 9.06
N GLY A 115 -0.26 7.28 9.71
CA GLY A 115 -0.72 6.13 10.51
C GLY A 115 -1.77 6.48 11.57
N SER A 116 -1.63 7.63 12.24
CA SER A 116 -2.59 8.11 13.24
C SER A 116 -3.93 8.60 12.67
N LEU A 117 -4.03 8.77 11.34
CA LEU A 117 -5.25 9.14 10.63
C LEU A 117 -5.95 7.93 10.00
N LEU A 118 -5.40 6.73 10.18
CA LEU A 118 -5.98 5.48 9.72
C LEU A 118 -6.55 4.68 10.90
N PRO A 119 -7.58 3.85 10.67
CA PRO A 119 -8.00 2.92 11.69
C PRO A 119 -6.92 1.85 11.85
N ARG A 120 -6.68 1.43 13.10
CA ARG A 120 -5.77 0.32 13.40
C ARG A 120 -6.12 -0.91 12.54
N PRO A 121 -5.18 -1.42 11.72
CA PRO A 121 -5.43 -2.59 10.89
C PRO A 121 -5.46 -3.87 11.73
N ALA A 122 -6.24 -4.85 11.28
CA ALA A 122 -6.25 -6.21 11.81
C ALA A 122 -5.14 -7.08 11.19
N ALA A 123 -4.68 -6.73 9.98
CA ALA A 123 -3.56 -7.34 9.29
C ALA A 123 -3.00 -6.38 8.24
N ILE A 124 -1.69 -6.49 7.98
CA ILE A 124 -0.98 -5.78 6.92
C ILE A 124 -0.53 -6.81 5.89
N PHE A 125 -0.66 -6.52 4.60
CA PHE A 125 -0.27 -7.40 3.50
C PHE A 125 0.73 -6.68 2.62
N LEU A 126 1.90 -7.29 2.41
CA LEU A 126 2.95 -6.79 1.53
C LEU A 126 3.04 -7.69 0.30
N THR A 127 3.01 -7.12 -0.90
CA THR A 127 2.98 -7.89 -2.15
C THR A 127 4.36 -8.32 -2.61
N HIS A 128 5.31 -7.39 -2.70
CA HIS A 128 6.65 -7.64 -3.22
C HIS A 128 7.69 -6.68 -2.64
N ASP A 129 8.95 -6.84 -3.00
CA ASP A 129 10.12 -6.31 -2.29
C ASP A 129 10.54 -4.89 -2.69
N HIS A 130 9.81 -4.24 -3.61
CA HIS A 130 10.12 -2.87 -4.02
C HIS A 130 9.79 -1.85 -2.94
N ASP A 131 10.51 -0.73 -2.96
CA ASP A 131 10.53 0.29 -1.90
C ASP A 131 9.23 1.10 -1.82
N ASP A 132 8.47 1.14 -2.90
CA ASP A 132 7.13 1.72 -3.00
C ASP A 132 6.01 0.80 -2.49
N HIS A 133 6.33 -0.46 -2.14
CA HIS A 133 5.40 -1.43 -1.53
C HIS A 133 5.84 -1.85 -0.11
N VAL A 134 7.15 -1.84 0.15
CA VAL A 134 7.76 -2.17 1.45
C VAL A 134 8.54 -0.96 1.92
N ASP A 135 7.84 0.00 2.52
CA ASP A 135 8.46 1.23 3.01
C ASP A 135 8.79 1.13 4.50
N PRO A 136 10.08 1.02 4.90
CA PRO A 136 10.45 0.93 6.31
C PRO A 136 10.03 2.16 7.10
N ARG A 137 9.93 3.34 6.48
CA ARG A 137 9.52 4.58 7.15
C ARG A 137 8.07 4.49 7.64
N THR A 138 7.17 4.01 6.78
CA THR A 138 5.77 3.74 7.11
C THR A 138 5.66 2.60 8.11
N LEU A 139 6.29 1.45 7.82
CA LEU A 139 6.22 0.26 8.68
C LEU A 139 6.77 0.53 10.10
N LEU A 140 7.77 1.40 10.24
CA LEU A 140 8.29 1.83 11.54
C LEU A 140 7.24 2.51 12.43
N HIS A 141 6.19 3.09 11.86
CA HIS A 141 5.13 3.80 12.59
C HIS A 141 3.84 3.00 12.76
N LEU A 142 3.72 1.82 12.14
CA LEU A 142 2.53 0.97 12.32
C LEU A 142 2.60 0.17 13.62
N PRO A 143 1.47 -0.27 14.20
CA PRO A 143 1.50 -1.03 15.45
C PRO A 143 2.17 -2.41 15.27
N LYS A 144 3.02 -2.80 16.22
CA LYS A 144 3.98 -3.92 16.06
C LYS A 144 3.46 -5.30 16.46
N ASP A 145 2.28 -5.33 17.05
CA ASP A 145 1.52 -6.53 17.42
C ASP A 145 0.54 -6.96 16.33
N VAL A 146 0.40 -6.19 15.25
CA VAL A 146 -0.44 -6.55 14.09
C VAL A 146 0.28 -7.58 13.23
N PRO A 147 -0.40 -8.65 12.75
CA PRO A 147 0.21 -9.59 11.83
C PRO A 147 0.55 -8.91 10.49
N VAL A 148 1.76 -9.16 10.00
CA VAL A 148 2.24 -8.75 8.68
C VAL A 148 2.38 -9.98 7.80
N VAL A 149 1.62 -10.02 6.71
CA VAL A 149 1.57 -11.09 5.73
C VAL A 149 2.49 -10.75 4.55
N VAL A 150 3.37 -11.69 4.20
CA VAL A 150 4.44 -11.47 3.21
C VAL A 150 4.61 -12.68 2.27
N PRO A 151 5.29 -12.52 1.12
CA PRO A 151 5.68 -13.64 0.27
C PRO A 151 6.51 -14.69 1.01
N SER A 152 6.24 -15.96 0.72
CA SER A 152 6.93 -17.07 1.39
C SER A 152 8.16 -17.57 0.65
N ARG A 153 9.21 -17.85 1.43
CA ARG A 153 10.39 -18.60 0.99
C ARG A 153 10.06 -20.05 0.61
N LYS A 154 8.90 -20.58 1.03
CA LYS A 154 8.41 -21.91 0.63
C LYS A 154 8.10 -22.04 -0.87
N ASN A 155 8.07 -20.93 -1.61
CA ASN A 155 7.99 -20.94 -3.08
C ASN A 155 9.31 -21.43 -3.75
N ARG A 156 10.36 -21.73 -2.97
CA ARG A 156 11.61 -22.41 -3.40
C ARG A 156 12.35 -21.75 -4.57
N ARG A 157 12.44 -20.42 -4.55
CA ARG A 157 13.28 -19.65 -5.47
C ARG A 157 14.71 -19.55 -4.96
N ALA A 158 15.67 -19.36 -5.86
CA ALA A 158 17.08 -19.30 -5.53
C ALA A 158 17.42 -18.08 -4.66
N LEU A 159 16.76 -16.96 -4.93
CA LEU A 159 16.89 -15.70 -4.21
C LEU A 159 15.53 -15.32 -3.61
N TYR A 160 15.56 -14.61 -2.50
CA TYR A 160 14.38 -14.10 -1.82
C TYR A 160 14.73 -12.86 -1.01
N PHE A 161 13.75 -11.99 -0.83
CA PHE A 161 13.87 -10.87 0.08
C PHE A 161 13.66 -11.35 1.52
N ASP A 162 14.56 -11.01 2.44
CA ASP A 162 14.46 -11.45 3.83
C ASP A 162 13.50 -10.55 4.64
N TYR A 163 12.20 -10.68 4.34
CA TYR A 163 11.13 -9.99 5.07
C TYR A 163 11.20 -10.26 6.57
N LEU A 164 11.59 -11.47 6.98
CA LEU A 164 11.64 -11.81 8.41
C LEU A 164 12.70 -10.99 9.13
N ALA A 165 13.90 -10.88 8.56
CA ALA A 165 14.95 -10.06 9.15
C ALA A 165 14.53 -8.59 9.22
N LEU A 166 14.08 -8.00 8.09
CA LEU A 166 13.65 -6.61 8.03
C LEU A 166 12.54 -6.31 9.06
N LEU A 167 11.47 -7.10 9.05
CA LEU A 167 10.29 -6.84 9.89
C LEU A 167 10.60 -7.06 11.38
N ARG A 168 11.49 -7.99 11.73
CA ARG A 168 11.96 -8.17 13.11
C ARG A 168 12.80 -6.99 13.59
N GLU A 169 13.68 -6.46 12.74
CA GLU A 169 14.45 -5.23 13.05
C GLU A 169 13.52 -4.01 13.22
N LEU A 170 12.44 -3.96 12.43
CA LEU A 170 11.36 -3.00 12.62
C LEU A 170 10.45 -3.33 13.82
N GLY A 171 10.72 -4.38 14.58
CA GLY A 171 10.01 -4.72 15.82
C GLY A 171 8.69 -5.47 15.65
N PHE A 172 8.29 -5.88 14.44
CA PHE A 172 7.10 -6.72 14.26
C PHE A 172 7.32 -8.10 14.88
N THR A 173 6.31 -8.53 15.63
CA THR A 173 6.37 -9.80 16.38
C THR A 173 5.63 -10.94 15.68
N GLN A 174 4.80 -10.62 14.70
CA GLN A 174 3.94 -11.56 13.99
C GLN A 174 4.11 -11.37 12.48
N VAL A 175 5.01 -12.17 11.88
CA VAL A 175 5.22 -12.18 10.43
C VAL A 175 4.76 -13.53 9.88
N ILE A 176 3.84 -13.49 8.92
CA ILE A 176 3.18 -14.66 8.33
C ILE A 176 3.60 -14.76 6.87
N GLU A 177 4.38 -15.77 6.53
CA GLU A 177 4.73 -16.07 5.15
C GLU A 177 3.62 -16.88 4.48
N LEU A 178 3.05 -16.39 3.37
CA LEU A 178 2.12 -17.14 2.52
C LEU A 178 2.77 -17.56 1.21
N ALA A 179 2.83 -18.87 0.98
CA ALA A 179 3.22 -19.42 -0.32
C ALA A 179 2.07 -19.27 -1.32
N HIS A 180 2.37 -19.41 -2.61
CA HIS A 180 1.34 -19.31 -3.65
C HIS A 180 0.24 -20.35 -3.44
N GLY A 181 -1.01 -19.89 -3.33
CA GLY A 181 -2.18 -20.72 -3.02
C GLY A 181 -2.49 -20.87 -1.53
N ASP A 182 -1.58 -20.50 -0.62
CA ASP A 182 -1.88 -20.40 0.81
C ASP A 182 -2.82 -19.21 1.07
N SER A 183 -3.47 -19.21 2.23
CA SER A 183 -4.42 -18.18 2.61
C SER A 183 -4.33 -17.77 4.07
N TRP A 184 -4.62 -16.49 4.33
CA TRP A 184 -4.88 -15.96 5.66
C TRP A 184 -6.40 -15.89 5.87
N LYS A 185 -6.91 -16.58 6.88
CA LYS A 185 -8.36 -16.72 7.12
C LYS A 185 -8.87 -15.62 8.06
N PHE A 186 -10.10 -15.17 7.81
CA PHE A 186 -10.86 -14.31 8.71
C PHE A 186 -12.33 -14.74 8.76
N ASP A 187 -13.12 -14.15 9.65
CA ASP A 187 -14.53 -14.52 9.78
C ASP A 187 -15.33 -14.20 8.50
N GLY A 188 -15.78 -15.23 7.79
CA GLY A 188 -16.55 -15.12 6.56
C GLY A 188 -15.74 -15.11 5.26
N GLY A 189 -14.41 -15.22 5.33
CA GLY A 189 -13.57 -15.15 4.13
C GLY A 189 -12.09 -15.46 4.33
N GLU A 190 -11.32 -15.14 3.30
CA GLU A 190 -9.88 -15.34 3.28
C GLU A 190 -9.18 -14.36 2.34
N VAL A 191 -7.89 -14.12 2.60
CA VAL A 191 -6.98 -13.48 1.65
C VAL A 191 -6.02 -14.55 1.14
N VAL A 192 -6.11 -14.87 -0.16
CA VAL A 192 -5.31 -15.90 -0.82
C VAL A 192 -4.08 -15.27 -1.46
N SER A 193 -2.91 -15.88 -1.25
CA SER A 193 -1.69 -15.53 -1.97
C SER A 193 -1.75 -16.06 -3.41
N VAL A 194 -1.59 -15.16 -4.37
CA VAL A 194 -1.64 -15.45 -5.81
C VAL A 194 -0.24 -15.24 -6.41
N PRO A 195 0.23 -16.13 -7.30
CA PRO A 195 1.49 -15.91 -8.02
C PRO A 195 1.59 -14.55 -8.69
N PHE A 196 2.64 -13.81 -8.35
CA PHE A 196 3.06 -12.58 -9.04
C PHE A 196 4.03 -12.97 -10.16
N PHE A 197 3.87 -12.35 -11.33
CA PHE A 197 4.74 -12.53 -12.49
C PHE A 197 5.33 -11.19 -12.92
N GLY A 198 6.45 -11.21 -13.64
CA GLY A 198 7.05 -10.02 -14.23
C GLY A 198 7.64 -9.08 -13.19
N GLU A 199 7.74 -7.81 -13.57
CA GLU A 199 8.44 -6.73 -12.86
C GLU A 199 9.86 -7.13 -12.41
N ASP A 200 10.50 -7.94 -13.25
CA ASP A 200 11.77 -8.60 -12.97
C ASP A 200 12.63 -8.50 -14.23
N PRO A 201 13.21 -7.32 -14.49
CA PRO A 201 13.97 -7.08 -15.72
C PRO A 201 15.17 -8.02 -15.85
N CYS A 202 15.65 -8.58 -14.74
CA CYS A 202 16.84 -9.40 -14.64
C CYS A 202 16.57 -10.91 -14.57
N ASP A 203 15.31 -11.37 -14.63
CA ASP A 203 14.90 -12.78 -14.50
C ASP A 203 15.42 -13.45 -13.21
N ILE A 204 15.41 -12.72 -12.09
CA ILE A 204 15.83 -13.20 -10.77
C ILE A 204 14.81 -14.19 -10.17
N GLU A 205 13.54 -14.05 -10.53
CA GLU A 205 12.39 -14.83 -10.09
C GLU A 205 12.22 -14.84 -8.56
N MET A 206 12.30 -13.68 -7.90
CA MET A 206 12.08 -13.58 -6.45
C MET A 206 10.62 -13.93 -6.09
N PRO A 207 10.37 -14.58 -4.93
CA PRO A 207 9.01 -14.84 -4.47
C PRO A 207 8.27 -13.52 -4.20
N ARG A 208 7.20 -13.29 -4.95
CA ARG A 208 6.29 -12.13 -4.85
C ARG A 208 4.84 -12.62 -4.88
N ASN A 209 3.92 -11.85 -4.30
CA ASN A 209 2.51 -12.21 -4.22
C ASN A 209 1.62 -11.09 -4.75
N CYS A 210 0.60 -11.46 -5.52
CA CYS A 210 -0.66 -10.72 -5.56
C CYS A 210 -1.59 -11.27 -4.45
N TYR A 211 -2.68 -10.58 -4.14
CA TYR A 211 -3.65 -11.05 -3.14
C TYR A 211 -5.08 -11.07 -3.66
N LEU A 212 -5.76 -12.21 -3.52
CA LEU A 212 -7.20 -12.32 -3.78
C LEU A 212 -7.95 -12.27 -2.46
N ILE A 213 -8.78 -11.25 -2.28
CA ILE A 213 -9.72 -11.15 -1.15
C ILE A 213 -11.00 -11.89 -1.54
N VAL A 214 -11.33 -12.95 -0.81
CA VAL A 214 -12.56 -13.75 -0.96
C VAL A 214 -13.42 -13.51 0.27
N ASP A 215 -14.50 -12.74 0.14
CA ASP A 215 -15.35 -12.36 1.27
C ASP A 215 -16.85 -12.48 0.96
N ARG A 216 -17.52 -13.47 1.55
CA ARG A 216 -18.99 -13.63 1.52
C ARG A 216 -19.59 -13.42 0.12
N GLY A 217 -19.05 -14.15 -0.86
CA GLY A 217 -19.47 -14.12 -2.27
C GLY A 217 -18.94 -12.93 -3.07
N ARG A 218 -18.01 -12.14 -2.51
CA ARG A 218 -17.32 -11.04 -3.18
C ARG A 218 -15.83 -11.34 -3.32
N ASN A 219 -15.35 -11.36 -4.55
CA ASN A 219 -13.94 -11.59 -4.85
C ASN A 219 -13.33 -10.34 -5.47
N THR A 220 -12.20 -9.91 -4.92
CA THR A 220 -11.42 -8.77 -5.41
C THR A 220 -9.95 -9.13 -5.50
N LEU A 221 -9.32 -8.91 -6.65
CA LEU A 221 -7.89 -9.16 -6.84
C LEU A 221 -7.09 -7.86 -6.73
N VAL A 222 -6.16 -7.85 -5.78
CA VAL A 222 -5.09 -6.86 -5.61
C VAL A 222 -3.89 -7.39 -6.40
N HIS A 223 -3.78 -6.99 -7.66
CA HIS A 223 -2.81 -7.53 -8.62
C HIS A 223 -1.50 -6.74 -8.66
N VAL A 224 -1.49 -5.48 -8.19
CA VAL A 224 -0.31 -4.59 -8.19
C VAL A 224 0.38 -4.58 -9.57
N ASP A 225 1.70 -4.67 -9.59
CA ASP A 225 2.59 -4.54 -10.74
C ASP A 225 2.90 -5.86 -11.45
N SER A 226 2.23 -6.94 -11.02
CA SER A 226 2.39 -8.25 -11.67
C SER A 226 2.02 -8.17 -13.15
N GLY A 227 2.88 -8.66 -14.02
CA GLY A 227 2.73 -8.59 -15.46
C GLY A 227 3.35 -9.79 -16.19
N PRO A 228 3.33 -9.79 -17.52
CA PRO A 228 4.09 -10.75 -18.30
C PRO A 228 5.60 -10.63 -18.04
N THR A 229 6.27 -11.76 -17.79
CA THR A 229 7.73 -11.84 -17.68
C THR A 229 8.42 -11.63 -19.05
N ASN A 230 9.74 -11.45 -19.06
CA ASN A 230 10.55 -11.42 -20.30
C ASN A 230 10.36 -12.66 -21.18
N SER A 231 10.10 -13.82 -20.58
CA SER A 231 9.81 -15.09 -21.28
C SER A 231 8.36 -15.23 -21.76
N GLY A 232 7.52 -14.24 -21.43
CA GLY A 232 6.11 -14.19 -21.79
C GLY A 232 5.18 -14.99 -20.88
N LYS A 233 5.65 -15.61 -19.79
CA LYS A 233 4.78 -16.21 -18.74
C LYS A 233 3.96 -15.12 -18.04
N SER A 234 2.73 -15.44 -17.63
CA SER A 234 1.86 -14.53 -16.88
C SER A 234 0.76 -15.30 -16.16
N ALA A 235 0.08 -14.66 -15.20
CA ALA A 235 -1.04 -15.28 -14.48
C ALA A 235 -2.17 -15.76 -15.40
N VAL A 236 -2.36 -15.10 -16.56
CA VAL A 236 -3.32 -15.51 -17.58
C VAL A 236 -2.84 -16.76 -18.31
N LYS A 237 -1.61 -16.75 -18.86
CA LYS A 237 -1.09 -17.88 -19.66
C LYS A 237 -0.86 -19.16 -18.85
N GLU A 238 -0.53 -19.00 -17.57
CA GLU A 238 -0.36 -20.13 -16.64
C GLU A 238 -1.70 -20.62 -16.06
N GLY A 239 -2.84 -20.07 -16.47
CA GLY A 239 -4.17 -20.50 -16.03
C GLY A 239 -4.50 -20.19 -14.57
N VAL A 240 -3.71 -19.34 -13.92
CA VAL A 240 -3.87 -18.99 -12.49
C VAL A 240 -5.23 -18.32 -12.26
N ILE A 241 -5.59 -17.36 -13.11
CA ILE A 241 -6.82 -16.58 -12.96
C ILE A 241 -8.06 -17.45 -13.19
N ASP A 242 -8.02 -18.33 -14.20
CA ASP A 242 -9.12 -19.26 -14.49
C ASP A 242 -9.34 -20.24 -13.32
N GLU A 243 -8.26 -20.73 -12.70
CA GLU A 243 -8.34 -21.59 -11.52
C GLU A 243 -8.94 -20.86 -10.32
N LEU A 244 -8.57 -19.60 -10.09
CA LEU A 244 -9.17 -18.78 -9.04
C LEU A 244 -10.67 -18.57 -9.27
N VAL A 245 -11.08 -18.27 -10.51
CA VAL A 245 -12.49 -18.10 -10.86
C VAL A 245 -13.25 -19.42 -10.74
N ARG A 246 -12.65 -20.55 -11.12
CA ARG A 246 -13.24 -21.88 -10.97
C ARG A 246 -13.47 -22.23 -9.50
N ARG A 247 -12.54 -21.85 -8.62
CA ARG A 247 -12.56 -22.19 -7.18
C ARG A 247 -13.46 -21.26 -6.37
N HIS A 248 -13.37 -19.95 -6.61
CA HIS A 248 -14.00 -18.94 -5.76
C HIS A 248 -15.17 -18.21 -6.45
N GLY A 249 -15.33 -18.36 -7.76
CA GLY A 249 -16.28 -17.60 -8.57
C GLY A 249 -15.66 -16.33 -9.18
N PRO A 250 -16.45 -15.56 -9.96
CA PRO A 250 -15.98 -14.36 -10.65
C PRO A 250 -15.26 -13.36 -9.73
N ILE A 251 -14.14 -12.82 -10.20
CA ILE A 251 -13.39 -11.76 -9.52
C ILE A 251 -13.96 -10.43 -10.01
N ALA A 252 -14.96 -9.93 -9.30
CA ALA A 252 -15.79 -8.82 -9.78
C ALA A 252 -15.05 -7.47 -9.85
N THR A 253 -13.99 -7.29 -9.06
CA THR A 253 -13.13 -6.09 -9.10
C THR A 253 -11.66 -6.48 -9.16
N LEU A 254 -10.92 -5.84 -10.06
CA LEU A 254 -9.51 -6.07 -10.31
C LEU A 254 -8.76 -4.75 -10.15
N PHE A 255 -7.79 -4.69 -9.25
CA PHE A 255 -6.85 -3.59 -9.10
C PHE A 255 -5.52 -4.01 -9.71
N ALA A 256 -5.06 -3.34 -10.75
CA ALA A 256 -3.78 -3.63 -11.40
C ALA A 256 -3.12 -2.32 -11.84
N SER A 257 -1.79 -2.31 -11.89
CA SER A 257 -1.09 -1.20 -12.51
C SER A 257 -1.26 -1.20 -14.03
N GLN A 258 -0.98 -0.07 -14.66
CA GLN A 258 -0.94 0.09 -16.12
C GLN A 258 0.45 0.51 -16.58
N GLN A 259 1.47 0.16 -15.80
CA GLN A 259 2.85 0.44 -16.13
C GLN A 259 3.24 -0.29 -17.41
N GLN A 260 4.02 0.37 -18.27
CA GLN A 260 4.58 -0.24 -19.48
C GLN A 260 6.08 0.05 -19.58
N LEU A 261 6.78 -0.11 -18.46
CA LEU A 261 8.19 0.20 -18.33
C LEU A 261 9.05 -0.96 -18.85
N LEU A 262 10.07 -0.57 -19.62
CA LEU A 262 11.18 -1.43 -20.00
C LEU A 262 12.46 -0.73 -19.56
N GLU A 263 13.43 -1.51 -19.12
CA GLU A 263 14.68 -1.01 -18.58
C GLU A 263 15.86 -1.80 -19.14
N VAL A 264 16.95 -1.12 -19.45
CA VAL A 264 18.21 -1.79 -19.78
C VAL A 264 18.74 -2.46 -18.51
N ARG A 265 18.97 -3.77 -18.56
CA ARG A 265 19.26 -4.61 -17.37
C ARG A 265 20.43 -4.11 -16.51
N THR A 266 21.38 -3.37 -17.08
CA THR A 266 22.50 -2.78 -16.32
C THR A 266 22.05 -1.70 -15.32
N TYR A 267 20.94 -1.01 -15.59
CA TYR A 267 20.39 0.04 -14.73
C TYR A 267 19.39 -0.52 -13.71
N ALA A 268 18.84 -1.71 -13.98
CA ALA A 268 17.84 -2.32 -13.13
C ALA A 268 18.36 -2.63 -11.73
N ALA A 269 17.45 -2.59 -10.76
CA ALA A 269 17.67 -3.19 -9.46
C ALA A 269 18.10 -4.65 -9.67
N HIS A 270 19.15 -5.07 -8.96
CA HIS A 270 19.72 -6.43 -9.04
C HIS A 270 20.44 -6.79 -10.35
N ALA A 271 20.83 -5.81 -11.18
CA ALA A 271 21.65 -6.03 -12.38
C ALA A 271 22.84 -6.99 -12.15
N CYS A 272 23.55 -6.81 -11.03
CA CYS A 272 24.71 -7.60 -10.63
C CYS A 272 24.42 -9.09 -10.38
N LEU A 273 23.16 -9.47 -10.17
CA LEU A 273 22.72 -10.86 -9.98
C LEU A 273 22.33 -11.53 -11.31
N SER A 274 22.18 -10.76 -12.38
CA SER A 274 21.86 -11.29 -13.71
C SER A 274 23.11 -11.71 -14.50
N HIS A 275 22.93 -12.56 -15.50
CA HIS A 275 24.03 -13.05 -16.34
C HIS A 275 24.70 -11.88 -17.08
N PRO A 276 26.03 -11.66 -16.96
CA PRO A 276 26.71 -10.48 -17.49
C PRO A 276 26.59 -10.32 -19.00
N GLY A 277 26.47 -11.43 -19.73
CA GLY A 277 26.22 -11.42 -21.19
C GLY A 277 24.86 -10.84 -21.62
N ARG A 278 23.94 -10.58 -20.68
CA ARG A 278 22.61 -9.99 -20.93
C ARG A 278 22.47 -8.56 -20.42
N TRP A 279 23.49 -7.99 -19.78
CA TRP A 279 23.39 -6.68 -19.12
C TRP A 279 22.94 -5.54 -20.04
N LEU A 280 23.23 -5.62 -21.34
CA LEU A 280 22.82 -4.61 -22.33
C LEU A 280 21.45 -4.89 -22.96
N GLU A 281 20.80 -6.00 -22.63
CA GLU A 281 19.44 -6.29 -23.07
C GLU A 281 18.43 -5.44 -22.29
N SER A 282 17.26 -5.21 -22.88
CA SER A 282 16.12 -4.62 -22.16
C SER A 282 15.30 -5.72 -21.50
N GLY A 283 14.89 -5.49 -20.26
CA GLY A 283 13.94 -6.32 -19.52
C GLY A 283 12.68 -5.53 -19.16
N GLU A 284 11.61 -6.26 -18.88
CA GLU A 284 10.37 -5.67 -18.38
C GLU A 284 10.51 -5.26 -16.91
N ASN A 285 10.02 -4.08 -16.54
CA ASN A 285 10.03 -3.57 -15.18
C ASN A 285 8.64 -3.04 -14.82
N GLY A 286 7.64 -3.93 -14.94
CA GLY A 286 6.23 -3.56 -14.92
C GLY A 286 5.74 -3.23 -16.34
N HIS A 287 5.57 -4.27 -17.17
CA HIS A 287 5.14 -4.13 -18.57
C HIS A 287 3.74 -4.74 -18.85
N LEU A 288 2.71 -4.07 -18.35
CA LEU A 288 1.30 -4.47 -18.40
C LEU A 288 0.58 -3.77 -19.56
N THR A 289 0.69 -4.34 -20.77
CA THR A 289 0.00 -3.81 -21.95
C THR A 289 -1.52 -3.84 -21.81
N ASN A 290 -2.22 -2.97 -22.54
CA ASN A 290 -3.69 -2.95 -22.53
C ASN A 290 -4.27 -4.29 -23.03
N SER A 291 -3.56 -4.98 -23.92
CA SER A 291 -3.94 -6.33 -24.37
C SER A 291 -3.90 -7.36 -23.23
N TYR A 292 -2.80 -7.39 -22.47
CA TYR A 292 -2.68 -8.28 -21.31
C TYR A 292 -3.76 -7.99 -20.27
N LEU A 293 -3.96 -6.72 -19.91
CA LEU A 293 -4.93 -6.31 -18.89
C LEU A 293 -6.37 -6.63 -19.31
N THR A 294 -6.68 -6.55 -20.61
CA THR A 294 -7.97 -6.98 -21.15
C THR A 294 -8.17 -8.49 -20.97
N GLN A 295 -7.16 -9.31 -21.27
CA GLN A 295 -7.21 -10.76 -21.08
C GLN A 295 -7.33 -11.15 -19.61
N LEU A 296 -6.60 -10.44 -18.74
CA LEU A 296 -6.66 -10.60 -17.29
C LEU A 296 -8.08 -10.33 -16.78
N ALA A 297 -8.67 -9.19 -17.15
CA ALA A 297 -10.04 -8.83 -16.78
C ALA A 297 -11.09 -9.82 -17.32
N ALA A 298 -10.91 -10.30 -18.56
CA ALA A 298 -11.80 -11.30 -19.15
C ALA A 298 -11.73 -12.66 -18.42
N SER A 299 -10.53 -13.15 -18.15
CA SER A 299 -10.30 -14.41 -17.40
C SER A 299 -10.87 -14.32 -15.99
N ALA A 300 -10.68 -13.16 -15.34
CA ALA A 300 -11.23 -12.84 -14.02
C ALA A 300 -12.77 -12.72 -14.02
N LYS A 301 -13.40 -12.56 -15.20
CA LYS A 301 -14.82 -12.18 -15.35
C LYS A 301 -15.13 -10.89 -14.60
N ALA A 302 -14.21 -9.93 -14.66
CA ALA A 302 -14.28 -8.69 -13.92
C ALA A 302 -15.37 -7.77 -14.46
N ARG A 303 -16.04 -7.05 -13.56
CA ARG A 303 -17.02 -6.00 -13.92
C ARG A 303 -16.46 -4.60 -13.75
N LEU A 304 -15.38 -4.46 -12.99
CA LEU A 304 -14.63 -3.23 -12.81
C LEU A 304 -13.13 -3.54 -12.80
N PHE A 305 -12.41 -2.97 -13.76
CA PHE A 305 -10.97 -2.83 -13.75
C PHE A 305 -10.61 -1.47 -13.15
N VAL A 306 -9.70 -1.47 -12.19
CA VAL A 306 -9.19 -0.29 -11.52
C VAL A 306 -7.71 -0.18 -11.83
N SER A 307 -7.34 0.88 -12.56
CA SER A 307 -5.94 1.28 -12.75
C SER A 307 -5.47 2.02 -11.50
N TYR A 308 -4.44 1.50 -10.84
CA TYR A 308 -3.83 2.05 -9.62
C TYR A 308 -2.31 1.75 -9.60
N ALA A 309 -1.61 1.91 -8.47
CA ALA A 309 -0.18 1.55 -8.32
C ALA A 309 0.75 2.19 -9.38
N THR A 310 0.39 3.38 -9.86
CA THR A 310 1.18 4.16 -10.83
C THR A 310 1.33 5.61 -10.40
N GLY A 311 1.25 5.84 -9.09
CA GLY A 311 1.07 7.14 -8.45
C GLY A 311 -0.40 7.46 -8.20
N GLY A 312 -0.72 8.64 -7.69
CA GLY A 312 0.19 9.66 -7.16
C GLY A 312 -0.70 10.64 -6.43
N ALA A 313 -1.16 10.25 -5.24
CA ALA A 313 -1.91 11.17 -4.38
C ALA A 313 -1.17 12.51 -4.35
N ASP A 314 -1.87 13.64 -4.35
CA ASP A 314 -1.23 14.96 -4.52
C ASP A 314 -0.18 15.27 -3.44
N TRP A 315 -0.17 14.49 -2.36
CA TRP A 315 0.86 14.52 -1.34
C TRP A 315 2.14 13.74 -1.67
N TYR A 316 2.19 12.78 -2.59
CA TYR A 316 3.42 12.01 -2.85
C TYR A 316 4.47 12.79 -3.63
N PRO A 317 5.78 12.50 -3.45
CA PRO A 317 6.86 13.13 -4.21
C PRO A 317 6.79 12.80 -5.71
N ASP A 318 7.47 13.59 -6.52
CA ASP A 318 7.67 13.27 -7.93
C ASP A 318 8.75 12.17 -8.05
N HIS A 319 8.33 10.90 -8.09
CA HIS A 319 9.20 9.72 -8.16
C HIS A 319 8.83 8.77 -9.30
N LEU A 320 9.74 7.90 -9.75
CA LEU A 320 9.51 6.95 -10.86
C LEU A 320 8.35 6.01 -10.59
N SER A 321 8.14 5.63 -9.34
CA SER A 321 6.98 4.85 -8.92
C SER A 321 5.66 5.67 -8.89
N PHE A 322 5.74 6.98 -8.70
CA PHE A 322 4.59 7.89 -8.58
C PHE A 322 4.38 8.72 -9.86
N MET A 323 4.13 8.04 -10.97
CA MET A 323 4.20 8.63 -12.32
C MET A 323 3.07 9.61 -12.64
N PHE A 324 1.85 9.32 -12.20
CA PHE A 324 0.65 10.09 -12.57
C PHE A 324 0.22 11.09 -11.48
N SER A 325 1.17 11.93 -11.06
CA SER A 325 0.93 13.12 -10.23
C SER A 325 0.47 14.29 -11.10
N GLN A 326 -0.53 15.07 -10.64
CA GLN A 326 -0.95 16.28 -11.36
C GLN A 326 0.07 17.42 -11.30
N ARG A 327 1.08 17.32 -10.41
CA ARG A 327 2.05 18.40 -10.18
C ARG A 327 3.08 18.53 -11.30
N ASN A 328 3.34 17.46 -12.05
CA ASN A 328 4.41 17.43 -13.05
C ASN A 328 4.02 16.69 -14.34
N PRO A 329 3.10 17.26 -15.14
CA PRO A 329 2.60 16.63 -16.35
C PRO A 329 3.67 16.39 -17.41
N ALA A 330 4.73 17.22 -17.46
CA ALA A 330 5.84 17.04 -18.40
C ALA A 330 6.62 15.75 -18.14
N ARG A 331 6.82 15.42 -16.85
CA ARG A 331 7.45 14.16 -16.45
C ARG A 331 6.61 12.96 -16.82
N THR A 332 5.31 12.99 -16.54
CA THR A 332 4.38 11.94 -16.96
C THR A 332 4.45 11.73 -18.47
N ALA A 333 4.36 12.82 -19.26
CA ALA A 333 4.43 12.75 -20.71
C ALA A 333 5.75 12.14 -21.23
N LEU A 334 6.88 12.44 -20.58
CA LEU A 334 8.17 11.83 -20.92
C LEU A 334 8.20 10.33 -20.63
N LEU A 335 7.74 9.92 -19.45
CA LEU A 335 7.75 8.52 -19.02
C LEU A 335 6.82 7.65 -19.88
N THR A 336 5.67 8.19 -20.27
CA THR A 336 4.65 7.46 -21.03
C THR A 336 4.74 7.68 -22.54
N ALA A 337 5.77 8.36 -23.05
CA ALA A 337 5.87 8.75 -24.46
C ALA A 337 5.76 7.58 -25.45
N ASN A 338 6.21 6.38 -25.04
CA ASN A 338 6.19 5.16 -25.86
C ASN A 338 5.20 4.11 -25.33
N TRP A 339 4.32 4.47 -24.41
CA TRP A 339 3.34 3.54 -23.86
C TRP A 339 2.13 3.45 -24.79
N GLU A 340 1.46 2.29 -24.77
CA GLU A 340 0.08 2.25 -25.25
C GLU A 340 -0.75 3.23 -24.40
N PRO A 341 -1.53 4.14 -25.01
CA PRO A 341 -2.26 5.14 -24.23
C PRO A 341 -3.22 4.45 -23.23
N PRO A 342 -3.09 4.71 -21.91
CA PRO A 342 -3.85 3.98 -20.87
C PRO A 342 -5.37 4.06 -21.04
N GLU A 343 -5.87 5.17 -21.57
CA GLU A 343 -7.29 5.42 -21.82
C GLU A 343 -7.91 4.47 -22.85
N GLN A 344 -7.10 3.90 -23.76
CA GLN A 344 -7.58 2.93 -24.75
C GLN A 344 -8.00 1.59 -24.12
N LEU A 345 -7.56 1.30 -22.88
CA LEU A 345 -8.00 0.10 -22.17
C LEU A 345 -9.51 0.08 -21.97
N LYS A 346 -10.13 1.26 -21.74
CA LYS A 346 -11.59 1.38 -21.56
C LYS A 346 -12.37 0.78 -22.72
N GLU A 347 -11.95 1.05 -23.95
CA GLU A 347 -12.61 0.55 -25.16
C GLU A 347 -12.41 -0.96 -25.32
N LYS A 348 -11.22 -1.47 -24.98
CA LYS A 348 -10.91 -2.91 -25.02
C LYS A 348 -11.67 -3.72 -23.97
N LEU A 349 -11.96 -3.13 -22.81
CA LEU A 349 -12.73 -3.78 -21.74
C LEU A 349 -14.24 -3.80 -22.02
N ALA A 350 -14.78 -2.79 -22.71
CA ALA A 350 -16.22 -2.61 -22.91
C ALA A 350 -16.97 -3.84 -23.48
N PRO A 351 -16.45 -4.60 -24.47
CA PRO A 351 -17.11 -5.80 -24.99
C PRO A 351 -17.35 -6.90 -23.95
N SER A 352 -16.54 -6.95 -22.89
CA SER A 352 -16.69 -7.90 -21.78
C SER A 352 -17.64 -7.40 -20.68
N GLY A 353 -18.22 -6.21 -20.83
CA GLY A 353 -19.00 -5.55 -19.78
C GLY A 353 -18.16 -5.08 -18.59
N CYS A 354 -16.84 -5.10 -18.70
CA CYS A 354 -15.92 -4.61 -17.68
C CYS A 354 -15.75 -3.10 -17.82
N ARG A 355 -16.04 -2.34 -16.75
CA ARG A 355 -15.80 -0.90 -16.73
C ARG A 355 -14.36 -0.61 -16.36
N TYR A 356 -13.79 0.45 -16.93
CA TYR A 356 -12.50 1.00 -16.56
C TYR A 356 -12.68 2.16 -15.58
N HIS A 357 -11.86 2.20 -14.54
CA HIS A 357 -11.70 3.34 -13.63
C HIS A 357 -10.22 3.61 -13.39
N TYR A 358 -9.79 4.85 -13.61
CA TYR A 358 -8.47 5.31 -13.20
C TYR A 358 -8.60 5.88 -11.79
N SER A 359 -7.92 5.27 -10.81
CA SER A 359 -8.17 5.58 -9.41
C SER A 359 -7.36 6.76 -8.90
N HIS A 360 -8.00 7.54 -8.04
CA HIS A 360 -7.39 8.60 -7.24
C HIS A 360 -7.40 8.23 -5.76
N ALA A 361 -6.53 8.87 -4.98
CA ALA A 361 -6.54 8.72 -3.53
C ALA A 361 -7.92 9.11 -2.97
N LEU A 362 -8.39 8.35 -1.99
CA LEU A 362 -9.70 8.41 -1.35
C LEU A 362 -10.89 8.01 -2.24
N ASP A 363 -10.65 7.40 -3.40
CA ASP A 363 -11.70 6.63 -4.07
C ASP A 363 -12.12 5.44 -3.21
N THR A 364 -13.43 5.31 -3.00
CA THR A 364 -14.04 4.17 -2.32
C THR A 364 -14.77 3.27 -3.31
N PHE A 365 -14.38 2.02 -3.36
CA PHE A 365 -14.93 0.97 -4.20
C PHE A 365 -15.94 0.16 -3.40
N ARG A 366 -17.22 0.53 -3.54
CA ARG A 366 -18.32 -0.06 -2.78
C ARG A 366 -19.05 -1.14 -3.57
N PRO A 367 -19.17 -2.37 -3.04
CA PRO A 367 -19.97 -3.42 -3.68
C PRO A 367 -21.42 -2.99 -3.86
N THR A 368 -22.05 -3.42 -4.95
CA THR A 368 -23.47 -3.18 -5.22
C THR A 368 -24.27 -4.49 -5.18
N PRO A 369 -25.58 -4.44 -4.86
CA PRO A 369 -26.41 -5.66 -4.71
C PRO A 369 -26.48 -6.54 -5.97
N ASP A 370 -26.32 -5.94 -7.14
CA ASP A 370 -26.29 -6.64 -8.43
C ASP A 370 -24.96 -7.39 -8.70
N GLY A 371 -24.02 -7.37 -7.77
CA GLY A 371 -22.69 -7.97 -7.92
C GLY A 371 -21.68 -7.05 -8.62
N GLY A 372 -21.98 -5.76 -8.80
CA GLY A 372 -21.05 -4.75 -9.31
C GLY A 372 -20.21 -4.08 -8.22
N THR A 373 -19.54 -2.99 -8.60
CA THR A 373 -18.86 -2.04 -7.68
C THR A 373 -19.16 -0.63 -8.14
N LYS A 374 -19.63 0.23 -7.25
CA LYS A 374 -19.69 1.68 -7.52
C LYS A 374 -18.45 2.35 -6.94
N VAL A 375 -17.96 3.38 -7.62
CA VAL A 375 -16.90 4.24 -7.10
C VAL A 375 -17.56 5.44 -6.45
N VAL A 376 -17.18 5.75 -5.22
CA VAL A 376 -17.68 6.89 -4.44
C VAL A 376 -16.46 7.64 -3.92
N PRO A 377 -16.32 8.95 -4.19
CA PRO A 377 -15.25 9.73 -3.59
C PRO A 377 -15.49 9.84 -2.08
N ALA A 378 -14.46 9.60 -1.29
CA ALA A 378 -14.48 9.81 0.16
C ALA A 378 -13.64 11.02 0.59
N THR A 379 -13.29 11.90 -0.35
CA THR A 379 -12.51 13.12 -0.09
C THR A 379 -13.16 13.99 0.99
N ASP A 380 -14.47 14.17 0.98
CA ASP A 380 -15.14 15.03 1.98
C ASP A 380 -15.12 14.42 3.39
N SER A 381 -15.06 13.09 3.49
CA SER A 381 -15.20 12.38 4.76
C SER A 381 -13.91 11.87 5.37
N LEU A 382 -12.92 11.58 4.53
CA LEU A 382 -11.63 10.96 4.86
C LEU A 382 -10.44 11.81 4.41
N ASP A 383 -10.65 13.09 4.05
CA ASP A 383 -9.56 14.03 3.84
C ASP A 383 -8.65 14.12 5.08
N PRO A 384 -7.30 14.13 4.91
CA PRO A 384 -6.38 14.13 6.04
C PRO A 384 -6.56 15.29 7.02
N LEU A 385 -6.84 16.50 6.51
CA LEU A 385 -7.04 17.66 7.36
C LEU A 385 -8.34 17.56 8.16
N GLN A 386 -9.41 17.07 7.53
CA GLN A 386 -10.68 16.82 8.23
C GLN A 386 -10.53 15.74 9.30
N LEU A 387 -9.82 14.64 8.99
CA LEU A 387 -9.53 13.58 9.96
C LEU A 387 -8.73 14.11 11.16
N TYR A 388 -7.71 14.95 10.92
CA TYR A 388 -6.96 15.59 12.00
C TYR A 388 -7.85 16.50 12.87
N ARG A 389 -8.69 17.33 12.24
CA ARG A 389 -9.59 18.27 12.92
C ARG A 389 -10.59 17.59 13.83
N LEU A 390 -10.96 16.33 13.55
CA LEU A 390 -11.86 15.57 14.40
C LEU A 390 -11.40 15.51 15.84
N ASP A 391 -10.10 15.41 16.09
CA ASP A 391 -9.58 15.24 17.45
C ASP A 391 -8.77 16.44 17.93
N HIS A 392 -8.18 17.23 17.03
CA HIS A 392 -7.19 18.25 17.39
C HIS A 392 -7.57 19.70 17.03
N GLY A 393 -8.68 19.91 16.31
CA GLY A 393 -9.04 21.21 15.74
C GLY A 393 -8.09 21.63 14.61
N ASP A 394 -7.97 22.94 14.35
CA ASP A 394 -7.06 23.42 13.31
C ASP A 394 -5.61 23.13 13.67
N PRO A 395 -4.79 22.62 12.73
CA PRO A 395 -3.39 22.34 12.98
C PRO A 395 -2.60 23.64 13.20
N PRO A 396 -1.46 23.60 13.91
CA PRO A 396 -0.71 24.79 14.30
C PRO A 396 -0.37 25.75 13.15
N PHE A 397 -0.01 25.23 11.97
CA PHE A 397 0.34 26.04 10.80
C PHE A 397 -0.84 26.83 10.22
N MET A 398 -2.09 26.46 10.51
CA MET A 398 -3.28 27.23 10.09
C MET A 398 -3.66 28.34 11.06
N ARG A 399 -3.22 28.27 12.32
CA ARG A 399 -3.59 29.25 13.36
C ARG A 399 -2.89 30.60 13.20
N GLN A 400 -1.82 30.67 12.41
CA GLN A 400 -1.06 31.92 12.17
C GLN A 400 -1.64 32.81 11.05
N ALA A 401 -2.71 32.38 10.37
CA ALA A 401 -3.31 33.11 9.25
C ALA A 401 -4.37 34.17 9.64
N THR A 402 -4.64 34.37 10.94
CA THR A 402 -5.50 35.48 11.39
C THR A 402 -4.65 36.73 11.59
N PRO A 403 -4.79 37.80 10.78
CA PRO A 403 -4.14 39.06 11.09
C PRO A 403 -4.63 39.54 12.46
N PRO A 404 -3.77 40.13 13.32
CA PRO A 404 -4.27 40.81 14.50
C PRO A 404 -5.27 41.88 14.01
N GLY A 405 -6.53 41.73 14.44
CA GLY A 405 -7.58 42.67 14.11
C GLY A 405 -7.11 44.09 14.43
N ARG A 406 -7.30 44.98 13.47
CA ARG A 406 -7.28 46.42 13.73
C ARG A 406 -8.39 46.70 14.74
N THR A 407 -7.99 46.90 16.00
CA THR A 407 -8.81 47.55 17.03
C THR A 407 -9.05 49.00 16.67
#